data_AF-A0A0S8D8G0-F1
#
_entry.id   AF-A0A0S8D8G0-F1
#
_cell.length_a   1.000
_cell.length_b   1.000
_cell.length_c   1.000
_cell.angle_alpha   90.00
_cell.angle_beta   90.00
_cell.angle_gamma   90.00
#
_symmetry.space_group_name_H-M   'P 1'
#
loop_
_entity.id
_entity.type
_entity.pdbx_description
1 polymer ?
#
loop_
_entity_poly.entity_id
_entity_poly.type
_entity_poly.pdbx_seq_one_letter_code
_entity_poly.pdbx_strand_id
1 'polypeptide(L)'
;MFHRRVLCKLAVTLLVGFSSLPVQAGENAPRYEYSVAVQEITQLYWLAETANSCGWATRQEADQFEAFAVRFLTAHLSGVHGAALFSMISEAGFQPAVQRVALENRAHNCDQDRWKNGWATFKSAADENATRY
;
A
#
# COMPACT_ATOMS: atom_id res chain seq x y z
N MET A 1 15.33 -36.45 43.67
CA MET A 1 15.82 -37.15 42.46
C MET A 1 15.19 -36.48 41.25
N PHE A 2 16.03 -35.83 40.44
CA PHE A 2 15.65 -35.16 39.19
C PHE A 2 15.51 -36.19 38.07
N HIS A 3 14.40 -36.21 37.35
CA HIS A 3 14.32 -36.84 36.02
C HIS A 3 13.78 -35.84 35.00
N ARG A 4 14.74 -35.26 34.28
CA ARG A 4 14.59 -34.53 33.02
C ARG A 4 13.97 -35.45 31.96
N ARG A 5 12.90 -35.01 31.30
CA ARG A 5 12.54 -35.40 29.92
C ARG A 5 12.15 -34.12 29.20
N VAL A 6 13.12 -33.49 28.56
CA VAL A 6 13.31 -33.48 27.10
C VAL A 6 12.14 -32.83 26.36
N LEU A 7 12.37 -31.55 26.10
CA LEU A 7 11.80 -30.67 25.07
C LEU A 7 11.34 -31.41 23.81
N CYS A 8 10.12 -31.10 23.35
CA CYS A 8 9.83 -31.07 21.92
C CYS A 8 9.17 -29.74 21.58
N LYS A 9 9.91 -28.96 20.79
CA LYS A 9 9.62 -27.59 20.37
C LYS A 9 8.60 -27.62 19.24
N LEU A 10 7.55 -26.82 19.34
CA LEU A 10 6.82 -26.31 18.17
C LEU A 10 6.75 -24.79 18.32
N ALA A 11 7.92 -24.17 18.10
CA ALA A 11 7.99 -22.76 17.77
C ALA A 11 7.50 -22.65 16.33
N VAL A 12 6.27 -22.17 16.14
CA VAL A 12 5.81 -21.70 14.84
C VAL A 12 6.51 -20.36 14.62
N THR A 13 7.72 -20.43 14.09
CA THR A 13 8.43 -19.28 13.56
C THR A 13 7.69 -18.86 12.29
N LEU A 14 6.83 -17.87 12.41
CA LEU A 14 6.27 -17.16 11.25
C LEU A 14 7.44 -16.41 10.60
N LEU A 15 8.13 -17.08 9.68
CA LEU A 15 9.09 -16.49 8.77
C LEU A 15 8.32 -15.54 7.84
N VAL A 16 8.10 -14.31 8.30
CA VAL A 16 7.94 -13.18 7.38
C VAL A 16 9.32 -12.97 6.78
N GLY A 17 9.63 -13.77 5.77
CA GLY A 17 10.79 -13.59 4.93
C GLY A 17 10.61 -12.29 4.17
N PHE A 18 11.18 -11.21 4.72
CA PHE A 18 11.65 -10.10 3.90
C PHE A 18 12.73 -10.66 2.99
N SER A 19 12.32 -11.15 1.82
CA SER A 19 13.22 -11.40 0.71
C SER A 19 13.82 -10.06 0.31
N SER A 20 14.98 -9.75 0.87
CA SER A 20 15.89 -8.72 0.36
C SER A 20 16.31 -9.12 -1.05
N LEU A 21 15.47 -8.77 -2.02
CA LEU A 21 15.85 -8.78 -3.42
C LEU A 21 16.83 -7.62 -3.66
N PRO A 22 17.92 -7.83 -4.41
CA PRO A 22 18.81 -6.75 -4.77
C PRO A 22 18.04 -5.78 -5.67
N VAL A 23 17.95 -4.50 -5.26
CA VAL A 23 17.58 -3.40 -6.16
C VAL A 23 18.73 -3.24 -7.15
N GLN A 24 18.59 -3.91 -8.29
CA GLN A 24 19.37 -3.63 -9.48
C GLN A 24 18.53 -2.69 -10.34
N ALA A 25 18.86 -1.39 -10.29
CA ALA A 25 18.40 -0.44 -11.28
C ALA A 25 19.06 -0.83 -12.62
N GLY A 26 18.32 -1.58 -13.44
CA GLY A 26 18.77 -2.04 -14.74
C GLY A 26 17.63 -1.92 -15.75
N GLU A 27 17.98 -1.61 -17.00
CA GLU A 27 17.09 -1.47 -18.18
C GLU A 27 16.30 -2.74 -18.54
N ASN A 28 16.28 -3.74 -17.67
CA ASN A 28 15.48 -4.96 -17.73
C ASN A 28 14.68 -5.17 -16.42
N ALA A 29 14.23 -4.09 -15.78
CA ALA A 29 13.32 -4.20 -14.64
C ALA A 29 12.12 -5.07 -15.06
N PRO A 30 11.75 -6.10 -14.27
CA PRO A 30 10.55 -6.88 -14.56
C PRO A 30 9.41 -5.90 -14.79
N ARG A 31 8.70 -6.03 -15.93
CA ARG A 31 7.51 -5.22 -16.16
C ARG A 31 6.60 -5.41 -14.95
N TYR A 32 6.27 -4.30 -14.31
CA TYR A 32 5.44 -4.33 -13.12
C TYR A 32 4.12 -5.02 -13.48
N GLU A 33 3.76 -6.06 -12.74
CA GLU A 33 2.64 -6.92 -13.11
C GLU A 33 1.30 -6.22 -12.83
N TYR A 34 0.33 -6.38 -13.74
CA TYR A 34 -0.97 -5.73 -13.60
C TYR A 34 -1.72 -6.16 -12.34
N SER A 35 -1.68 -7.45 -12.00
CA SER A 35 -2.29 -7.99 -10.78
C SER A 35 -1.71 -7.37 -9.51
N VAL A 36 -0.41 -7.11 -9.50
CA VAL A 36 0.29 -6.43 -8.39
C VAL A 36 -0.17 -4.97 -8.31
N ALA A 37 -0.26 -4.27 -9.45
CA ALA A 37 -0.76 -2.90 -9.50
C ALA A 37 -2.17 -2.73 -8.95
N VAL A 38 -3.08 -3.66 -9.28
CA VAL A 38 -4.47 -3.63 -8.80
C VAL A 38 -4.55 -3.78 -7.28
N GLN A 39 -3.72 -4.65 -6.70
CA GLN A 39 -3.67 -4.81 -5.25
C GLN A 39 -3.05 -3.58 -4.58
N GLU A 40 -1.94 -3.08 -5.12
CA GLU A 40 -1.23 -1.93 -4.55
C GLU A 40 -2.06 -0.64 -4.63
N ILE A 41 -2.76 -0.37 -5.74
CA ILE A 41 -3.57 0.85 -5.83
C ILE A 41 -4.67 0.87 -4.78
N THR A 42 -5.30 -0.28 -4.51
CA THR A 42 -6.35 -0.37 -3.49
C THR A 42 -5.77 -0.12 -2.09
N GLN A 43 -4.58 -0.63 -1.80
CA GLN A 43 -3.90 -0.41 -0.52
C GLN A 43 -3.49 1.06 -0.33
N LEU A 44 -2.98 1.71 -1.39
CA LEU A 44 -2.57 3.11 -1.35
C LEU A 44 -3.77 4.04 -1.16
N TYR A 45 -4.89 3.78 -1.84
CA TYR A 45 -6.13 4.50 -1.62
C TYR A 45 -6.67 4.28 -0.21
N TRP A 46 -6.66 3.06 0.30
CA TRP A 46 -7.08 2.79 1.67
C TRP A 46 -6.17 3.49 2.71
N LEU A 47 -4.87 3.56 2.44
CA LEU A 47 -3.93 4.30 3.28
C LEU A 47 -4.25 5.79 3.32
N ALA A 48 -4.50 6.41 2.16
CA ALA A 48 -4.86 7.82 2.04
C ALA A 48 -6.18 8.14 2.77
N GLU A 49 -7.20 7.31 2.56
CA GLU A 49 -8.51 7.47 3.18
C GLU A 49 -8.48 7.21 4.69
N THR A 50 -7.64 6.27 5.14
CA THR A 50 -7.38 6.08 6.57
C THR A 50 -6.69 7.31 7.17
N ALA A 51 -5.66 7.85 6.50
CA ALA A 51 -4.96 9.05 6.98
C ALA A 51 -5.89 10.27 7.08
N ASN A 52 -6.75 10.49 6.08
CA ASN A 52 -7.76 11.55 6.10
C ASN A 52 -8.80 11.33 7.22
N SER A 53 -9.38 10.14 7.32
CA SER A 53 -10.38 9.85 8.36
C SER A 53 -9.82 9.88 9.79
N CYS A 54 -8.55 9.55 9.99
CA CYS A 54 -7.85 9.65 11.26
C CYS A 54 -7.35 11.07 11.58
N GLY A 55 -7.44 12.02 10.63
CA GLY A 55 -7.00 13.41 10.81
C GLY A 55 -5.48 13.60 10.75
N TRP A 56 -4.73 12.65 10.18
CA TRP A 56 -3.29 12.79 9.94
C TRP A 56 -2.97 13.52 8.63
N ALA A 57 -3.96 13.59 7.74
CA ALA A 57 -3.91 14.28 6.47
C ALA A 57 -5.20 15.06 6.27
N THR A 58 -5.12 16.16 5.54
CA THR A 58 -6.28 16.83 4.98
C THR A 58 -6.84 16.04 3.80
N ARG A 59 -8.11 16.28 3.43
CA ARG A 59 -8.70 15.71 2.20
C ARG A 59 -7.86 16.03 0.97
N GLN A 60 -7.36 17.26 0.87
CA GLN A 60 -6.51 17.69 -0.24
C GLN A 60 -5.21 16.88 -0.33
N GLU A 61 -4.53 16.62 0.79
CA GLU A 61 -3.30 15.82 0.80
C GLU A 61 -3.57 14.36 0.42
N ALA A 62 -4.70 13.80 0.87
CA ALA A 62 -5.12 12.46 0.48
C ALA A 62 -5.43 12.39 -1.04
N ASP A 63 -6.15 13.37 -1.60
CA ASP A 63 -6.44 13.44 -3.04
C ASP A 63 -5.16 13.56 -3.88
N GLN A 64 -4.20 14.37 -3.43
CA GLN A 64 -2.91 14.53 -4.10
C GLN A 64 -2.09 13.24 -4.07
N PHE A 65 -2.12 12.53 -2.93
CA PHE A 65 -1.45 11.25 -2.79
C PHE A 65 -2.08 10.16 -3.66
N GLU A 66 -3.42 10.08 -3.70
CA GLU A 66 -4.14 9.15 -4.58
C GLU A 66 -3.80 9.42 -6.05
N ALA A 67 -3.82 10.69 -6.48
CA ALA A 67 -3.42 11.08 -7.83
C ALA A 67 -1.97 10.70 -8.13
N PHE A 68 -1.05 10.86 -7.17
CA PHE A 68 0.33 10.41 -7.30
C PHE A 68 0.41 8.88 -7.47
N ALA A 69 -0.30 8.11 -6.63
CA ALA A 69 -0.31 6.65 -6.68
C ALA A 69 -0.74 6.13 -8.06
N VAL A 70 -1.76 6.75 -8.66
CA VAL A 70 -2.21 6.42 -10.02
C VAL A 70 -1.11 6.70 -11.05
N ARG A 71 -0.51 7.90 -11.05
CA ARG A 71 0.57 8.25 -11.99
C ARG A 71 1.77 7.32 -11.83
N PHE A 72 2.18 7.07 -10.59
CA PHE A 72 3.27 6.18 -10.26
C PHE A 72 3.03 4.77 -10.82
N LEU A 73 1.91 4.13 -10.52
CA LEU A 73 1.66 2.76 -10.99
C LEU A 73 1.48 2.68 -12.50
N THR A 74 0.75 3.62 -13.10
CA THR A 74 0.53 3.63 -14.56
C THR A 74 1.83 3.84 -15.34
N ALA A 75 2.79 4.60 -14.81
CA ALA A 75 4.12 4.79 -15.41
C ALA A 75 4.94 3.49 -15.49
N HIS A 76 4.65 2.49 -14.65
CA HIS A 76 5.36 1.21 -14.63
C HIS A 76 4.61 0.08 -15.37
N LEU A 77 3.41 0.36 -15.86
CA LEU A 77 2.58 -0.60 -16.59
C LEU A 77 2.73 -0.46 -18.10
N SER A 78 2.40 -1.53 -18.83
CA SER A 78 2.18 -1.41 -20.28
C SER A 78 0.99 -0.48 -20.54
N GLY A 79 0.92 0.16 -21.72
CA GLY A 79 -0.16 1.10 -22.04
C GLY A 79 -1.57 0.50 -21.87
N VAL A 80 -1.77 -0.77 -22.25
CA VAL A 80 -3.04 -1.48 -22.06
C VAL A 80 -3.36 -1.70 -20.58
N HIS A 81 -2.37 -2.11 -19.78
CA HIS A 81 -2.57 -2.34 -18.35
C HIS A 81 -2.74 -1.03 -17.57
N GLY A 82 -2.06 0.05 -17.96
CA GLY A 82 -2.26 1.38 -17.40
C GLY A 82 -3.68 1.90 -17.66
N ALA A 83 -4.19 1.73 -18.89
CA ALA A 83 -5.58 2.07 -19.21
C ALA A 83 -6.60 1.21 -18.44
N ALA A 84 -6.33 -0.10 -18.28
CA ALA A 84 -7.18 -0.98 -17.48
C ALA A 84 -7.20 -0.58 -16.00
N LEU A 85 -6.04 -0.25 -15.41
CA LEU A 85 -5.94 0.24 -14.04
C LEU A 85 -6.72 1.55 -13.87
N PHE A 86 -6.55 2.49 -14.80
CA PHE A 86 -7.27 3.77 -14.77
C PHE A 86 -8.79 3.60 -14.91
N SER A 87 -9.23 2.68 -15.77
CA SER A 87 -10.64 2.34 -15.94
C SER A 87 -11.24 1.77 -14.65
N MET A 88 -10.51 0.91 -13.95
CA MET A 88 -10.96 0.29 -12.70
C MET A 88 -11.14 1.33 -11.59
N ILE A 89 -10.16 2.21 -11.38
CA ILE A 89 -10.25 3.25 -10.33
C ILE A 89 -11.30 4.32 -10.64
N SER A 90 -11.58 4.55 -11.93
CA SER A 90 -12.59 5.49 -12.39
C SER A 90 -14.00 4.90 -12.38
N GLU A 91 -14.13 3.60 -12.11
CA GLU A 91 -15.42 2.93 -12.01
C GLU A 91 -16.26 3.56 -10.90
N ALA A 92 -17.53 3.84 -11.21
CA ALA A 92 -18.47 4.40 -10.26
C ALA A 92 -18.64 3.44 -9.08
N GLY A 93 -18.02 3.77 -7.95
CA GLY A 93 -18.09 2.96 -6.73
C GLY A 93 -16.74 2.59 -6.13
N PHE A 94 -15.64 2.63 -6.89
CA PHE A 94 -14.31 2.36 -6.33
C PHE A 94 -13.99 3.32 -5.18
N GLN A 95 -13.96 4.63 -5.46
CA GLN A 95 -13.64 5.64 -4.45
C GLN A 95 -14.62 5.64 -3.25
N PRO A 96 -15.95 5.66 -3.47
CA PRO A 96 -16.90 5.59 -2.36
C PRO A 96 -16.75 4.31 -1.51
N ALA A 97 -16.41 3.18 -2.13
CA ALA A 97 -16.21 1.93 -1.39
C ALA A 97 -14.98 1.99 -0.48
N VAL A 98 -13.85 2.51 -0.97
CA VAL A 98 -12.64 2.68 -0.15
C VAL A 98 -12.89 3.66 0.99
N GLN A 99 -13.52 4.80 0.70
CA GLN A 99 -13.88 5.81 1.70
C GLN A 99 -14.75 5.23 2.81
N ARG A 100 -15.78 4.47 2.44
CA ARG A 100 -16.66 3.79 3.39
C ARG A 100 -15.86 2.83 4.28
N VAL A 101 -15.01 1.98 3.70
CA VAL A 101 -14.20 1.02 4.46
C VAL A 101 -13.26 1.73 5.43
N ALA A 102 -12.62 2.82 5.03
CA ALA A 102 -11.76 3.61 5.90
C ALA A 102 -12.54 4.21 7.08
N LEU A 103 -13.74 4.76 6.83
CA LEU A 103 -14.60 5.33 7.86
C LEU A 103 -15.14 4.27 8.83
N GLU A 104 -15.63 3.13 8.32
CA GLU A 104 -16.14 2.03 9.11
C GLU A 104 -15.07 1.44 10.05
N ASN A 105 -13.82 1.40 9.59
CA ASN A 105 -12.70 0.87 10.37
C ASN A 105 -11.92 1.93 11.14
N ARG A 106 -12.36 3.20 11.13
CA ARG A 106 -11.64 4.33 11.72
C ARG A 106 -11.22 4.08 13.16
N ALA A 107 -12.16 3.66 14.01
CA ALA A 107 -11.89 3.42 15.44
C ALA A 107 -10.79 2.38 15.67
N HIS A 108 -10.69 1.37 14.80
CA HIS A 108 -9.63 0.38 14.88
C HIS A 108 -8.32 0.87 14.24
N ASN A 109 -8.40 1.49 13.06
CA ASN A 109 -7.23 1.85 12.27
C ASN A 109 -6.44 3.03 12.87
N CYS A 110 -7.11 4.01 13.46
CA CYS A 110 -6.43 5.21 13.99
C CYS A 110 -5.56 4.92 15.22
N ASP A 111 -5.82 3.82 15.92
CA ASP A 111 -5.03 3.41 17.09
C ASP A 111 -3.86 2.48 16.72
N GLN A 112 -3.70 2.15 15.44
CA GLN A 112 -2.68 1.20 14.97
C GLN A 112 -1.52 1.94 14.29
N ASP A 113 -0.34 1.88 14.92
CA ASP A 113 0.88 2.53 14.42
C ASP A 113 1.22 2.16 12.97
N ARG A 114 0.85 0.94 12.53
CA ARG A 114 1.09 0.49 11.14
C ARG A 114 0.52 1.45 10.10
N TRP A 115 -0.65 2.05 10.36
CA TRP A 115 -1.32 2.94 9.41
C TRP A 115 -0.67 4.30 9.41
N LYS A 116 -0.36 4.83 10.59
CA LYS A 116 0.31 6.12 10.74
C LYS A 116 1.72 6.09 10.16
N ASN A 117 2.48 5.05 10.45
CA ASN A 117 3.84 4.85 9.92
C ASN A 117 3.80 4.60 8.42
N GLY A 118 2.87 3.76 7.94
CA GLY A 118 2.65 3.55 6.51
C GLY A 118 2.38 4.86 5.78
N TRP A 119 1.48 5.69 6.31
CA TRP A 119 1.16 6.99 5.72
C TRP A 119 2.41 7.87 5.65
N ALA A 120 3.15 8.02 6.75
CA ALA A 120 4.36 8.85 6.78
C ALA A 120 5.41 8.38 5.75
N THR A 121 5.64 7.07 5.64
CA THR A 121 6.61 6.51 4.68
C THR A 121 6.21 6.78 3.23
N PHE A 122 4.98 6.42 2.85
CA PHE A 122 4.55 6.57 1.46
C PHE A 122 4.32 8.04 1.09
N LYS A 123 3.84 8.87 2.00
CA LYS A 123 3.66 10.30 1.76
C LYS A 123 4.99 11.01 1.50
N SER A 124 6.04 10.69 2.27
CA SER A 124 7.38 11.23 2.00
C SER A 124 7.85 10.86 0.60
N ALA A 125 7.70 9.58 0.20
CA ALA A 125 8.07 9.13 -1.14
C ALA A 125 7.25 9.84 -2.24
N ALA A 126 5.96 10.07 -2.00
CA ALA A 126 5.09 10.80 -2.93
C ALA A 126 5.50 12.27 -3.06
N ASP A 127 5.83 12.93 -1.95
CA ASP A 127 6.24 14.33 -1.92
C ASP A 127 7.58 14.55 -2.62
N GLU A 128 8.54 13.65 -2.39
CA GLU A 128 9.85 13.67 -3.06
C GLU A 128 9.74 13.47 -4.59
N ASN A 129 8.68 12.82 -5.05
CA ASN A 129 8.49 12.47 -6.46
C ASN A 129 7.27 13.14 -7.10
N ALA A 130 6.72 14.18 -6.47
CA ALA A 130 5.44 14.78 -6.86
C ALA A 130 5.40 15.23 -8.33
N THR A 131 6.55 15.64 -8.89
CA THR A 131 6.70 16.13 -10.27
C THR A 131 7.36 15.13 -11.22
N ARG A 132 7.74 13.94 -10.76
CA ARG A 132 8.56 12.99 -11.54
C ARG A 132 7.72 12.05 -12.42
N TYR A 133 6.46 11.85 -12.05
CA TYR A 133 5.53 10.91 -12.68
C TYR A 133 4.25 11.63 -13.11
#